data_AF-A0A2W4ITN4-F1
#
_entry.id   AF-A0A2W4ITN4-F1
#
_cell.length_a   1.000
_cell.length_b   1.000
_cell.length_c   1.000
_cell.angle_alpha   90.00
_cell.angle_beta   90.00
_cell.angle_gamma   90.00
#
_symmetry.space_group_name_H-M   'P 1'
#
loop_
_entity.id
_entity.type
_entity.pdbx_description
1 polymer ?
#
loop_
_entity_poly.entity_id
_entity_poly.type
_entity_poly.pdbx_seq_one_letter_code
_entity_poly.pdbx_strand_id
1 'polypeptide(L)'
;VLELGEKLNPDNVPGRLTLISRMGNQKVREVLPPIVEKVTAAGAKVVWQCDPMHGNTVESSNGYKTRHFDRIVDEVLGYFEVHRALGTHPGGLHVELTGEDVTECLGGAQAIEDVDLPDRYETACDPRLNTQQSLELAFLVAEMLRG
;
A
#
# COMPACT_ATOMS: atom_id res chain seq x y z
N VAL A 1 15.30 7.58 -8.70
CA VAL A 1 14.12 7.10 -9.46
C VAL A 1 14.34 7.19 -10.96
N LEU A 2 14.72 8.33 -11.53
CA LEU A 2 14.95 8.45 -12.99
C LEU A 2 16.02 7.50 -13.53
N GLU A 3 17.15 7.36 -12.83
CA GLU A 3 18.21 6.39 -13.20
C GLU A 3 17.69 4.94 -13.25
N LEU A 4 16.69 4.58 -12.42
CA LEU A 4 16.04 3.27 -12.51
C LEU A 4 15.21 3.15 -13.79
N GLY A 5 14.53 4.22 -14.20
CA GLY A 5 13.82 4.30 -15.48
C GLY A 5 14.75 4.06 -16.66
N GLU A 6 15.90 4.73 -16.69
CA GLU A 6 16.90 4.59 -17.76
C GLU A 6 17.45 3.16 -17.85
N LYS A 7 17.66 2.48 -16.71
CA LYS A 7 18.21 1.12 -16.68
C LYS A 7 17.16 0.03 -16.92
N LEU A 8 15.95 0.19 -16.38
CA LEU A 8 14.92 -0.85 -16.35
C LEU A 8 13.90 -0.71 -17.49
N ASN A 9 13.75 0.49 -18.06
CA ASN A 9 12.87 0.79 -19.20
C ASN A 9 13.52 1.77 -20.20
N PRO A 10 14.69 1.43 -20.77
CA PRO A 10 15.43 2.34 -21.66
C PRO A 10 14.64 2.75 -22.91
N ASP A 11 13.79 1.87 -23.43
CA ASP A 11 12.95 2.13 -24.60
C ASP A 11 11.62 2.82 -24.25
N ASN A 12 11.42 3.20 -22.98
CA ASN A 12 10.24 3.87 -22.45
C ASN A 12 8.91 3.17 -22.81
N VAL A 13 8.90 1.84 -22.81
CA VAL A 13 7.72 1.03 -23.12
C VAL A 13 6.70 1.19 -21.99
N PRO A 14 5.47 1.66 -22.27
CA PRO A 14 4.45 1.82 -21.23
C PRO A 14 4.16 0.52 -20.49
N GLY A 15 4.15 0.56 -19.16
CA GLY A 15 3.87 -0.60 -18.32
C GLY A 15 5.05 -1.54 -18.08
N ARG A 16 6.19 -1.36 -18.76
CA ARG A 16 7.39 -2.17 -18.53
C ARG A 16 7.95 -2.00 -17.12
N LEU A 17 7.93 -0.78 -16.59
CA LEU A 17 8.41 -0.46 -15.25
C LEU A 17 7.24 -0.06 -14.34
N THR A 18 7.12 -0.76 -13.22
CA THR A 18 6.23 -0.37 -12.11
C THR A 18 7.07 0.22 -10.98
N LEU A 19 6.70 1.41 -10.52
CA LEU A 19 7.28 2.05 -9.35
C LEU A 19 6.34 1.84 -8.16
N ILE A 20 6.81 1.07 -7.19
CA ILE A 20 6.03 0.71 -6.00
C ILE A 20 6.39 1.66 -4.85
N SER A 21 5.42 2.42 -4.34
CA SER A 21 5.59 3.29 -3.17
C SER A 21 5.11 2.59 -1.89
N ARG A 22 5.98 2.55 -0.88
CA ARG A 22 5.71 2.04 0.48
C ARG A 22 6.27 3.00 1.52
N MET A 23 5.67 4.17 1.62
CA MET A 23 6.21 5.32 2.37
C MET A 23 5.69 5.37 3.80
N GLY A 24 4.60 4.66 4.09
CA GLY A 24 3.85 4.79 5.33
C GLY A 24 2.80 5.88 5.22
N ASN A 25 1.68 5.69 5.92
CA ASN A 25 0.50 6.56 5.85
C ASN A 25 0.81 8.03 6.22
N GLN A 26 1.74 8.23 7.16
CA GLN A 26 2.18 9.55 7.62
C GLN A 26 3.02 10.32 6.60
N LYS A 27 3.68 9.64 5.65
CA LYS A 27 4.68 10.25 4.75
C LYS A 27 4.26 10.29 3.30
N VAL A 28 3.36 9.43 2.86
CA VAL A 28 3.00 9.30 1.44
C VAL A 28 2.58 10.63 0.80
N ARG A 29 1.83 11.46 1.54
CA ARG A 29 1.32 12.76 1.08
C ARG A 29 2.41 13.83 0.92
N GLU A 30 3.51 13.70 1.63
CA GLU A 30 4.64 14.63 1.58
C GLU A 30 5.72 14.16 0.58
N VAL A 31 6.03 12.86 0.60
CA VAL A 31 7.20 12.31 -0.08
C VAL A 31 6.89 11.90 -1.52
N LEU A 32 5.68 11.39 -1.80
CA LEU A 32 5.32 10.92 -3.14
C LEU A 32 5.19 12.04 -4.19
N PRO A 33 4.59 13.21 -3.92
CA PRO A 33 4.38 14.25 -4.93
C PRO A 33 5.64 14.67 -5.71
N PRO A 34 6.77 15.06 -5.06
CA PRO A 34 7.95 15.50 -5.79
C PRO A 34 8.59 14.38 -6.63
N ILE A 35 8.33 13.12 -6.31
CA ILE A 35 8.80 11.96 -7.10
C ILE A 35 7.92 11.81 -8.35
N VAL A 36 6.60 11.83 -8.18
CA VAL A 36 5.64 11.71 -9.30
C VAL A 36 5.82 12.86 -10.29
N GLU A 37 5.99 14.09 -9.83
CA GLU A 37 6.24 15.26 -10.67
C GLU A 37 7.50 15.09 -11.53
N LYS A 38 8.63 14.71 -10.91
CA LYS A 38 9.91 14.55 -11.64
C LYS A 38 9.87 13.41 -12.66
N VAL A 39 9.25 12.28 -12.32
CA VAL A 39 9.09 11.15 -13.24
C VAL A 39 8.16 11.52 -14.41
N THR A 40 7.08 12.24 -14.13
CA THR A 40 6.13 12.71 -15.15
C THR A 40 6.78 13.74 -16.07
N ALA A 41 7.51 14.72 -15.52
CA ALA A 41 8.24 15.73 -16.27
C ALA A 41 9.34 15.14 -17.17
N ALA A 42 9.97 14.04 -16.74
CA ALA A 42 10.92 13.29 -17.56
C ALA A 42 10.27 12.47 -18.69
N GLY A 43 8.94 12.42 -18.78
CA GLY A 43 8.22 11.68 -19.82
C GLY A 43 8.25 10.16 -19.66
N ALA A 44 8.69 9.65 -18.49
CA ALA A 44 8.80 8.23 -18.22
C ALA A 44 7.41 7.57 -18.10
N LYS A 45 7.18 6.49 -18.84
CA LYS A 45 5.92 5.73 -18.89
C LYS A 45 5.96 4.56 -17.93
N VAL A 46 5.67 4.85 -16.66
CA VAL A 46 5.63 3.87 -15.56
C VAL A 46 4.21 3.57 -15.11
N VAL A 47 4.02 2.43 -14.46
CA VAL A 47 2.86 2.18 -13.60
C VAL A 47 3.22 2.63 -12.19
N TRP A 48 2.37 3.44 -11.58
CA TRP A 48 2.46 3.72 -10.15
C TRP A 48 1.67 2.66 -9.39
N GLN A 49 2.26 2.09 -8.35
CA GLN A 49 1.59 1.11 -7.49
C GLN A 49 1.83 1.46 -6.03
N CYS A 50 0.79 1.39 -5.20
CA CYS A 50 0.92 1.57 -3.75
C CYS A 50 1.07 0.22 -3.06
N ASP A 51 2.07 0.11 -2.20
CA ASP A 51 2.26 -0.97 -1.23
C ASP A 51 2.03 -0.38 0.17
N PRO A 52 0.78 -0.41 0.67
CA PRO A 52 0.42 0.16 1.96
C PRO A 52 0.79 -0.73 3.15
N MET A 53 1.47 -1.86 2.90
CA MET A 53 1.71 -2.87 3.93
C MET A 53 2.99 -2.55 4.70
N HIS A 54 4.08 -2.45 3.97
CA HIS A 54 5.40 -2.53 4.57
C HIS A 54 5.89 -1.21 5.17
N GLY A 55 5.36 -0.07 4.73
CA GLY A 55 5.62 1.23 5.36
C GLY A 55 4.93 1.40 6.72
N ASN A 56 3.97 0.54 7.06
CA ASN A 56 3.08 0.68 8.21
C ASN A 56 3.25 -0.41 9.28
N THR A 57 4.34 -1.16 9.24
CA THR A 57 4.58 -2.25 10.20
C THR A 57 5.09 -1.73 11.53
N VAL A 58 4.52 -2.24 12.63
CA VAL A 58 4.90 -1.93 14.00
C VAL A 58 5.01 -3.20 14.84
N GLU A 59 5.60 -3.10 16.02
CA GLU A 59 5.56 -4.15 17.04
C GLU A 59 4.44 -3.82 18.04
N SER A 60 3.58 -4.80 18.33
CA SER A 60 2.48 -4.68 19.29
C SER A 60 2.98 -4.77 20.73
N SER A 61 2.10 -4.49 21.70
CA SER A 61 2.44 -4.57 23.14
C SER A 61 2.78 -5.98 23.62
N ASN A 62 2.33 -7.02 22.90
CA ASN A 62 2.66 -8.42 23.17
C ASN A 62 3.80 -8.98 22.29
N GLY A 63 4.54 -8.12 21.59
CA GLY A 63 5.76 -8.48 20.85
C GLY A 63 5.52 -9.09 19.46
N TYR A 64 4.28 -9.07 18.96
CA TYR A 64 3.96 -9.50 17.61
C TYR A 64 4.22 -8.37 16.61
N LYS A 65 4.81 -8.71 15.47
CA LYS A 65 4.86 -7.80 14.33
C LYS A 65 3.43 -7.67 13.78
N THR A 66 2.92 -6.46 13.66
CA THR A 66 1.55 -6.24 13.15
C THR A 66 1.46 -4.96 12.33
N ARG A 67 0.31 -4.77 11.68
CA ARG A 67 -0.06 -3.56 10.93
C ARG A 67 -1.50 -3.21 11.29
N HIS A 68 -1.79 -1.93 11.45
CA HIS A 68 -3.15 -1.48 11.72
C HIS A 68 -3.88 -1.22 10.41
N PHE A 69 -5.07 -1.80 10.24
CA PHE A 69 -5.88 -1.67 9.04
C PHE A 69 -6.10 -0.22 8.61
N ASP A 70 -6.47 0.66 9.55
CA ASP A 70 -6.67 2.09 9.25
C ASP A 70 -5.43 2.78 8.66
N ARG A 71 -4.21 2.39 9.07
CA ARG A 71 -2.98 2.97 8.51
C ARG A 71 -2.73 2.45 7.09
N ILE A 72 -3.02 1.18 6.84
CA ILE A 72 -2.98 0.59 5.49
C ILE A 72 -3.94 1.36 4.58
N VAL A 73 -5.20 1.53 5.00
CA VAL A 73 -6.22 2.29 4.25
C VAL A 73 -5.80 3.75 4.03
N ASP A 74 -5.26 4.41 5.06
CA ASP A 74 -4.86 5.82 4.96
C ASP A 74 -3.67 6.05 4.02
N GLU A 75 -2.73 5.11 3.93
CA GLU A 75 -1.67 5.21 2.91
C GLU A 75 -2.24 5.09 1.49
N VAL A 76 -3.20 4.19 1.27
CA VAL A 76 -3.88 4.08 -0.02
C VAL A 76 -4.66 5.36 -0.32
N LEU A 77 -5.38 5.92 0.65
CA LEU A 77 -6.10 7.17 0.49
C LEU A 77 -5.15 8.31 0.11
N GLY A 78 -4.05 8.47 0.83
CA GLY A 78 -3.03 9.48 0.54
C GLY A 78 -2.40 9.29 -0.84
N TYR A 79 -2.16 8.05 -1.27
CA TYR A 79 -1.71 7.72 -2.62
C TYR A 79 -2.70 8.20 -3.70
N PHE A 80 -4.00 7.94 -3.53
CA PHE A 80 -5.04 8.42 -4.44
C PHE A 80 -5.14 9.95 -4.45
N GLU A 81 -5.06 10.59 -3.28
CA GLU A 81 -5.07 12.06 -3.15
C GLU A 81 -3.91 12.71 -3.92
N VAL A 82 -2.70 12.17 -3.82
CA VAL A 82 -1.52 12.66 -4.55
C VAL A 82 -1.75 12.54 -6.06
N HIS A 83 -2.21 11.38 -6.53
CA HIS A 83 -2.46 11.18 -7.96
C HIS A 83 -3.57 12.09 -8.50
N ARG A 84 -4.65 12.27 -7.75
CA ARG A 84 -5.74 13.20 -8.08
C ARG A 84 -5.24 14.65 -8.14
N ALA A 85 -4.46 15.09 -7.15
CA ALA A 85 -3.93 16.45 -7.10
C ALA A 85 -2.96 16.76 -8.27
N LEU A 86 -2.17 15.77 -8.69
CA LEU A 86 -1.21 15.91 -9.78
C LEU A 86 -1.78 15.58 -11.17
N GLY A 87 -3.04 15.16 -11.26
CA GLY A 87 -3.65 14.73 -12.53
C GLY A 87 -2.99 13.50 -13.14
N THR A 88 -2.45 12.61 -12.31
CA THR A 88 -1.77 11.37 -12.73
C THR A 88 -2.60 10.14 -12.38
N HIS A 89 -2.28 8.98 -12.97
CA HIS A 89 -3.07 7.77 -12.82
C HIS A 89 -2.60 6.91 -11.62
N PRO A 90 -3.48 6.61 -10.64
CA PRO A 90 -3.20 5.65 -9.58
C PRO A 90 -3.28 4.22 -10.15
N GLY A 91 -2.15 3.66 -10.54
CA GLY A 91 -2.07 2.47 -11.41
C GLY A 91 -2.31 1.12 -10.74
N GLY A 92 -2.32 1.03 -9.41
CA GLY A 92 -2.69 -0.20 -8.73
C GLY A 92 -2.23 -0.29 -7.28
N LEU A 93 -2.53 -1.42 -6.65
CA LEU A 93 -2.11 -1.75 -5.28
C LEU A 93 -1.31 -3.06 -5.23
N HIS A 94 -0.46 -3.20 -4.23
CA HIS A 94 0.30 -4.39 -3.89
C HIS A 94 0.08 -4.68 -2.41
N VAL A 95 -0.68 -5.74 -2.11
CA VAL A 95 -1.08 -6.07 -0.74
C VAL A 95 -0.67 -7.49 -0.38
N GLU A 96 -0.39 -7.73 0.90
CA GLU A 96 -0.13 -9.05 1.47
C GLU A 96 -1.39 -9.53 2.16
N LEU A 97 -1.97 -10.62 1.64
CA LEU A 97 -3.23 -11.16 2.14
C LEU A 97 -3.22 -12.68 2.15
N THR A 98 -4.17 -13.26 2.88
CA THR A 98 -4.48 -14.68 2.85
C THR A 98 -6.00 -14.89 2.85
N GLY A 99 -6.45 -16.01 2.28
CA GLY A 99 -7.86 -16.44 2.32
C GLY A 99 -8.26 -17.10 3.64
N GLU A 100 -7.34 -17.15 4.60
CA GLU A 100 -7.53 -17.70 5.94
C GLU A 100 -8.00 -16.62 6.92
N ASP A 101 -8.80 -17.02 7.91
CA ASP A 101 -9.28 -16.16 8.99
C ASP A 101 -8.21 -16.03 10.10
N VAL A 102 -7.09 -15.40 9.76
CA VAL A 102 -5.92 -15.15 10.63
C VAL A 102 -6.08 -13.87 11.45
N THR A 103 -5.34 -13.78 12.55
CA THR A 103 -5.30 -12.61 13.45
C THR A 103 -3.94 -11.92 13.38
N GLU A 104 -3.56 -11.45 12.19
CA GLU A 104 -2.21 -10.91 11.93
C GLU A 104 -2.16 -9.38 11.88
N CYS A 105 -3.18 -8.73 11.31
CA CYS A 105 -3.35 -7.28 11.28
C CYS A 105 -4.44 -6.82 12.25
N LEU A 106 -4.19 -5.71 12.94
CA LEU A 106 -5.15 -5.08 13.85
C LEU A 106 -6.27 -4.34 13.09
N GLY A 107 -7.43 -4.20 13.73
CA GLY A 107 -8.56 -3.41 13.23
C GLY A 107 -9.38 -4.13 12.15
N GLY A 108 -9.93 -3.35 11.22
CA GLY A 108 -10.98 -3.79 10.28
C GLY A 108 -12.32 -3.98 10.98
N ALA A 109 -13.33 -4.47 10.25
CA ALA A 109 -14.68 -4.68 10.78
C ALA A 109 -14.75 -5.65 11.97
N GLN A 110 -13.79 -6.58 12.07
CA GLN A 110 -13.67 -7.51 13.20
C GLN A 110 -13.07 -6.88 14.47
N ALA A 111 -12.53 -5.66 14.37
CA ALA A 111 -11.89 -4.93 15.48
C ALA A 111 -10.82 -5.75 16.21
N ILE A 112 -9.92 -6.40 15.45
CA ILE A 112 -8.82 -7.20 16.01
C ILE A 112 -7.90 -6.31 16.85
N GLU A 113 -7.68 -6.69 18.10
CA GLU A 113 -6.81 -6.00 19.05
C GLU A 113 -5.52 -6.80 19.32
N ASP A 114 -4.57 -6.19 20.03
CA ASP A 114 -3.30 -6.83 20.40
C ASP A 114 -3.52 -8.20 21.06
N VAL A 115 -4.56 -8.34 21.90
CA VAL A 115 -4.86 -9.58 22.63
C VAL A 115 -5.28 -10.74 21.73
N ASP A 116 -5.81 -10.45 20.54
CA ASP A 116 -6.30 -11.46 19.59
C ASP A 116 -5.17 -11.97 18.69
N LEU A 117 -4.07 -11.21 18.56
CA LEU A 117 -2.95 -11.58 17.67
C LEU A 117 -2.48 -13.04 17.85
N PRO A 118 -2.26 -13.56 19.07
CA PRO A 118 -1.75 -14.92 19.27
C PRO A 118 -2.71 -16.05 18.86
N ASP A 119 -4.00 -15.77 18.63
CA ASP A 119 -5.01 -16.81 18.41
C ASP A 119 -4.76 -17.59 17.12
N ARG A 120 -4.47 -16.88 16.03
CA ARG A 120 -4.23 -17.44 14.69
C ARG A 120 -3.19 -16.63 13.91
N TYR A 121 -2.00 -16.46 14.50
CA TYR A 121 -0.85 -15.85 13.82
C TYR A 121 -0.05 -16.91 13.04
N GLU A 122 -0.27 -17.03 11.74
CA GLU A 122 0.23 -18.16 10.93
C GLU A 122 1.31 -17.77 9.91
N THR A 123 1.52 -16.48 9.69
CA THR A 123 2.54 -15.99 8.75
C THR A 123 3.95 -16.39 9.16
N ALA A 124 4.77 -16.75 8.16
CA ALA A 124 6.19 -17.03 8.36
C ALA A 124 7.05 -15.76 8.41
N CYS A 125 6.50 -14.59 8.06
CA CYS A 125 7.23 -13.34 7.98
C CYS A 125 6.34 -12.17 8.39
N ASP A 126 5.67 -11.54 7.41
CA ASP A 126 4.94 -10.30 7.63
C ASP A 126 3.45 -10.56 7.88
N PRO A 127 2.81 -9.76 8.76
CA PRO A 127 1.39 -9.88 9.07
C PRO A 127 0.53 -9.55 7.85
N ARG A 128 -0.34 -10.47 7.45
CA ARG A 128 -1.19 -10.37 6.25
C ARG A 128 -2.57 -9.86 6.61
N LEU A 129 -3.26 -9.26 5.64
CA LEU A 129 -4.70 -9.05 5.75
C LEU A 129 -5.40 -10.41 5.72
N ASN A 130 -6.34 -10.63 6.63
CA ASN A 130 -7.22 -11.79 6.56
C ASN A 130 -8.29 -11.61 5.46
N THR A 131 -9.13 -12.62 5.27
CA THR A 131 -10.18 -12.60 4.23
C THR A 131 -11.12 -11.40 4.34
N GLN A 132 -11.59 -11.08 5.55
CA GLN A 132 -12.56 -9.99 5.76
C GLN A 132 -11.92 -8.63 5.51
N GLN A 133 -10.75 -8.38 6.11
CA GLN A 133 -9.98 -7.16 5.90
C GLN A 133 -9.62 -6.96 4.43
N SER A 134 -9.30 -8.04 3.71
CA SER A 134 -8.98 -7.99 2.27
C SER A 134 -10.17 -7.53 1.43
N LEU A 135 -11.36 -8.08 1.70
CA LEU A 135 -12.59 -7.68 1.02
C LEU A 135 -12.98 -6.24 1.38
N GLU A 136 -12.87 -5.88 2.66
CA GLU A 136 -13.13 -4.53 3.15
C GLU A 136 -12.25 -3.49 2.44
N LEU A 137 -10.94 -3.76 2.35
CA LEU A 137 -10.01 -2.91 1.61
C LEU A 137 -10.41 -2.79 0.13
N ALA A 138 -10.83 -3.88 -0.51
CA ALA A 138 -11.26 -3.86 -1.90
C ALA A 138 -12.48 -2.95 -2.11
N PHE A 139 -13.46 -2.98 -1.22
CA PHE A 139 -14.62 -2.08 -1.28
C PHE A 139 -14.22 -0.61 -1.07
N LEU A 140 -13.38 -0.32 -0.08
CA LEU A 140 -12.89 1.04 0.17
C LEU A 140 -12.14 1.61 -1.04
N VAL A 141 -11.28 0.80 -1.66
CA VAL A 141 -10.53 1.19 -2.87
C VAL A 141 -11.46 1.37 -4.07
N ALA A 142 -12.51 0.56 -4.20
CA ALA A 142 -13.52 0.75 -5.23
C ALA A 142 -14.23 2.11 -5.09
N GLU A 143 -14.53 2.55 -3.87
CA GLU A 143 -15.06 3.89 -3.63
C GLU A 143 -14.02 4.99 -3.98
N MET A 144 -12.75 4.82 -3.60
CA MET A 144 -11.68 5.78 -3.97
C MET A 144 -11.51 5.93 -5.49
N LEU A 145 -11.71 4.85 -6.26
CA LEU A 145 -11.65 4.85 -7.72
C LEU A 145 -12.83 5.59 -8.37
N ARG A 146 -13.98 5.66 -7.69
CA ARG A 146 -15.19 6.33 -8.20
C ARG A 146 -15.11 7.86 -8.09
N GLY A 147 -14.22 8.37 -7.23
CA GLY A 147 -14.08 9.80 -6.91
C GLY A 147 -15.17 10.33 -6.01
#